data_AF-A0A933MBR6-F1
#
_entry.id   AF-A0A933MBR6-F1
#
_cell.length_a   1.000
_cell.length_b   1.000
_cell.length_c   1.000
_cell.angle_alpha   90.00
_cell.angle_beta   90.00
_cell.angle_gamma   90.00
#
_symmetry.space_group_name_H-M   'P 1'
#
loop_
_entity.id
_entity.type
_entity.pdbx_description
1 polymer ?
#
loop_
_entity_poly.entity_id
_entity_poly.type
_entity_poly.pdbx_seq_one_letter_code
_entity_poly.pdbx_strand_id
1 'polypeptide(L)' 'MGETFNIANGRCYSLLDIVRVIERILGRKVELKFHPKRKGDVRKTYADISRARRPAPGKAAPRPPGVR' A
#
# COMPACT_ATOMS: atom_id res chain seq x y z
N MET A 1 -22.32 5.68 18.74
CA MET A 1 -21.62 4.47 18.26
C MET A 1 -20.53 4.89 17.30
N GLY A 2 -19.31 4.34 17.41
CA GLY A 2 -18.20 4.63 16.50
C GLY A 2 -18.05 3.56 15.41
N GLU A 3 -17.42 3.93 14.31
CA GLU A 3 -17.07 3.01 13.22
C GLU A 3 -15.55 2.80 13.14
N THR A 4 -15.13 1.60 12.76
CA THR A 4 -13.72 1.26 12.53
C THR A 4 -13.42 1.17 11.04
N PHE A 5 -12.29 1.73 10.63
CA PHE A 5 -11.83 1.72 9.25
C PHE A 5 -10.39 1.26 9.17
N ASN A 6 -10.08 0.45 8.15
CA ASN A 6 -8.69 0.21 7.77
C ASN A 6 -8.17 1.39 6.96
N ILE A 7 -6.96 1.84 7.26
CA ILE A 7 -6.28 2.90 6.51
C ILE A 7 -5.05 2.31 5.82
N ALA A 8 -5.08 2.27 4.49
CA ALA A 8 -4.01 1.78 3.64
C ALA A 8 -4.14 2.36 2.22
N ASN A 9 -3.17 2.08 1.34
CA ASN A 9 -3.17 2.56 -0.05
C ASN A 9 -3.98 1.66 -1.02
N GLY A 10 -4.47 0.50 -0.57
CA GLY A 10 -5.21 -0.46 -1.40
C GLY A 10 -4.33 -1.22 -2.41
N ARG A 11 -3.02 -1.29 -2.17
CA ARG A 11 -2.06 -2.07 -2.95
C ARG A 11 -1.20 -2.92 -2.02
N CYS A 12 -0.73 -4.05 -2.52
CA CYS A 12 0.23 -4.90 -1.83
C CYS A 12 1.57 -4.84 -2.58
N TYR A 13 2.66 -4.63 -1.86
CA TYR A 13 4.01 -4.59 -2.42
C TYR A 13 4.86 -5.68 -1.79
N SER A 14 5.68 -6.35 -2.60
CA SER A 14 6.69 -7.27 -2.07
C SER A 14 7.93 -6.49 -1.59
N LEU A 15 8.77 -7.14 -0.78
CA LEU A 15 10.08 -6.58 -0.40
C LEU A 15 10.94 -6.29 -1.64
N LEU A 16 10.85 -7.13 -2.68
CA LEU A 16 11.59 -6.93 -3.92
C LEU A 16 11.08 -5.74 -4.73
N ASP A 17 9.79 -5.41 -4.66
CA ASP A 17 9.26 -4.18 -5.28
C ASP A 17 9.84 -2.93 -4.61
N ILE A 18 9.99 -2.96 -3.29
CA ILE A 18 10.62 -1.88 -2.53
C ILE A 18 12.10 -1.76 -2.90
N VAL A 19 12.83 -2.87 -3.00
CA VAL A 19 14.23 -2.88 -3.45
C VAL A 19 14.36 -2.23 -4.82
N ARG A 20 13.52 -2.58 -5.80
CA ARG A 20 13.55 -1.98 -7.14
C ARG A 20 13.36 -0.47 -7.13
N VAL A 21 12.47 0.04 -6.28
CA VAL A 21 12.26 1.49 -6.11
C VAL A 21 13.51 2.14 -5.54
N ILE A 22 14.13 1.53 -4.53
CA ILE A 22 15.37 2.01 -3.92
C ILE A 22 16.51 2.03 -4.95
N GLU A 23 16.73 0.95 -5.69
CA GLU A 23 17.76 0.88 -6.74
C GLU A 23 17.58 1.98 -7.80
N ARG A 24 16.34 2.24 -8.21
CA ARG A 24 16.02 3.32 -9.16
C ARG A 24 16.36 4.70 -8.61
N ILE A 25 16.06 4.95 -7.33
CA ILE A 25 16.35 6.24 -6.68
C ILE A 25 17.86 6.42 -6.50
N LEU A 26 18.58 5.36 -6.13
CA LEU A 26 20.02 5.38 -5.88
C LEU A 26 20.86 5.30 -7.16
N GLY A 27 20.28 4.91 -8.30
CA GLY A 27 21.01 4.69 -9.56
C GLY A 27 22.00 3.52 -9.51
N ARG A 28 21.90 2.62 -8.53
CA ARG A 28 22.80 1.47 -8.37
C ARG A 28 22.08 0.25 -7.83
N LYS A 29 22.65 -0.93 -8.07
CA LYS A 29 22.16 -2.20 -7.53
C LYS A 29 22.44 -2.35 -6.04
N VAL A 30 21.49 -2.97 -5.33
CA VAL A 30 21.63 -3.33 -3.92
C VAL A 30 22.05 -4.79 -3.83
N GLU A 31 23.06 -5.09 -3.02
CA GLU A 31 23.43 -6.48 -2.72
C GLU A 31 22.34 -7.12 -1.85
N LEU A 32 21.70 -8.18 -2.34
CA LEU A 32 20.64 -8.89 -1.62
C LEU A 32 21.19 -10.13 -0.92
N LYS A 33 20.95 -10.22 0.39
CA LYS A 33 21.24 -11.40 1.21
C LYS A 33 19.94 -12.05 1.65
N PHE A 34 19.66 -13.22 1.12
CA PHE A 34 18.48 -13.99 1.50
C PHE A 34 18.77 -14.82 2.75
N HIS A 35 17.90 -14.69 3.74
CA HIS A 35 17.97 -15.43 4.99
C HIS A 35 16.71 -16.28 5.18
N PRO A 36 16.74 -17.31 6.05
CA PRO A 36 15.55 -18.06 6.41
C PRO A 36 14.41 -17.15 6.87
N LYS A 37 13.17 -17.61 6.67
CA LYS A 37 11.99 -16.86 7.09
C LYS A 37 12.04 -16.60 8.60
N ARG A 38 11.80 -15.36 9.03
CA ARG A 38 11.71 -15.03 10.45
C ARG A 38 10.44 -15.67 11.05
N LYS A 39 10.59 -16.27 12.23
CA LYS A 39 9.47 -16.85 12.97
C LYS A 39 8.51 -15.72 13.36
N GLY A 40 7.22 -15.88 13.07
CA GLY A 40 6.18 -14.87 13.31
C GLY A 40 5.88 -13.95 12.12
N ASP A 41 6.71 -13.94 11.07
CA ASP A 41 6.43 -13.09 9.90
C ASP A 41 5.21 -13.58 9.10
N VAL A 42 4.28 -12.65 8.89
CA VAL A 42 3.16 -12.82 7.95
C VAL A 42 3.68 -12.57 6.52
N ARG A 43 3.45 -13.53 5.62
CA ARG A 43 4.00 -13.49 4.25
C ARG A 43 3.43 -12.37 3.38
N LYS A 44 2.15 -12.06 3.57
CA LYS A 44 1.42 -11.00 2.84
C LYS A 44 0.41 -10.40 3.79
N THR A 45 0.41 -9.08 3.91
CA THR A 45 -0.63 -8.33 4.60
C THR A 45 -1.29 -7.39 3.60
N TYR A 46 -2.62 -7.34 3.64
CA TYR A 46 -3.41 -6.47 2.79
C TYR A 46 -4.63 -6.02 3.58
N ALA A 47 -4.94 -4.74 3.48
CA ALA A 47 -6.07 -4.14 4.16
C ALA A 47 -7.20 -3.90 3.15
N ASP A 48 -8.38 -4.45 3.41
CA ASP A 48 -9.57 -4.01 2.70
C ASP A 48 -9.94 -2.60 3.14
N ILE A 49 -9.89 -1.66 2.19
CA ILE A 49 -10.20 -0.24 2.37
C ILE A 49 -11.51 0.17 1.68
N SER A 50 -12.35 -0.80 1.30
CA SER A 50 -13.67 -0.58 0.68
C SER A 50 -14.51 0.43 1.48
N ARG A 51 -14.52 0.30 2.81
CA ARG A 51 -15.23 1.21 3.72
C ARG A 51 -14.70 2.64 3.68
N ALA A 52 -13.36 2.81 3.71
CA ALA A 52 -12.73 4.13 3.69
C ALA A 52 -12.82 4.83 2.32
N ARG A 53 -12.99 4.06 1.24
CA ARG A 53 -13.18 4.59 -0.12
C ARG A 53 -14.62 4.98 -0.44
N ARG A 54 -15.59 4.50 0.34
CA ARG A 54 -16.99 4.84 0.10
C ARG A 54 -17.18 6.35 0.30
N PRO A 55 -17.89 7.06 -0.58
CA PRO A 55 -18.27 8.43 -0.33
C PRO A 55 -19.03 8.53 1.00
N ALA A 56 -18.69 9.52 1.81
CA ALA A 56 -19.52 9.84 2.97
C ALA A 56 -20.95 10.13 2.48
N PRO A 57 -22.00 9.67 3.19
CA PRO A 57 -23.37 10.00 2.84
C PRO A 57 -23.51 11.53 2.71
N GLY A 58 -23.94 11.99 1.53
CA GLY A 58 -24.12 13.41 1.21
C GLY A 58 -22.96 14.13 0.51
N LYS A 59 -21.82 13.46 0.22
CA LYS A 59 -20.74 14.05 -0.60
C LYS A 59 -20.79 13.54 -2.04
N ALA A 60 -20.81 14.46 -3.00
CA ALA A 60 -20.67 14.15 -4.43
C ALA A 60 -19.34 13.43 -4.70
N ALA A 61 -19.33 12.57 -5.71
CA ALA A 61 -18.16 11.77 -6.11
C ALA A 61 -16.89 12.64 -6.27
N PRO A 62 -15.70 12.12 -5.96
CA PRO A 62 -14.45 12.86 -6.15
C PRO A 62 -14.37 13.34 -7.61
N ARG A 63 -14.15 14.65 -7.78
CA ARG A 63 -14.06 15.28 -9.10
C ARG A 63 -12.90 14.60 -9.86
N PRO A 64 -13.09 14.20 -11.14
CA PRO A 64 -12.01 13.60 -11.91
C PRO A 64 -10.82 14.57 -11.98
N PRO A 65 -9.57 14.08 -11.91
CA PRO A 65 -8.41 14.94 -12.03
C PRO A 65 -8.40 15.55 -13.44
N GLY A 66 -8.58 16.87 -13.52
CA GLY A 66 -8.30 17.64 -14.74
C GLY A 66 -9.49 18.00 -15.64
N VAL A 67 -10.61 18.46 -15.09
CA VAL A 67 -11.45 19.44 -15.82
C VAL A 67 -11.28 20.77 -15.10
N ARG A 68 -10.69 21.74 -15.83
CA ARG A 68 -10.22 23.07 -15.39
C ARG A 68 -10.98 23.67 -14.21
#